data_AF-A0A1B6J3H9-F1
#
_entry.id   AF-A0A1B6J3H9-F1
#
_cell.length_a   1.000
_cell.length_b   1.000
_cell.length_c   1.000
_cell.angle_alpha   90.00
_cell.angle_beta   90.00
_cell.angle_gamma   90.00
#
_symmetry.space_group_name_H-M   'P 1'
#
loop_
_entity.id
_entity.type
_entity.pdbx_description
1 polymer ?
#
loop_
_entity_poly.entity_id
_entity_poly.type
_entity_poly.pdbx_seq_one_letter_code
_entity_poly.pdbx_strand_id
1 'polypeptide(L)'
;AESLMHQIPQPIPNIPAVQEKYPVLYEESLNTVLMQEVVRFDRLLRLIHATLKDLLKALEGLVVMSDALEKMSNSLFTNAVPAQWASKAYPSLKPLGSWVVDLQQRIHFIQDWIDNGIPPCFWISGFYFPQAFLTGCLQNYARKYVVAIDSINYGFEVLRERPTKRPEDGCVVYGLFLEGARWSPNRHCLTESRAKELYTEMPAVWLLPEVGHEVAASGVYESPVYKTLVRAGTLSTTGHSTNYLLTM
;
A
#
# COMPACT_ATOMS: atom_id res chain seq x y z
N ALA A 1 -15.25 -20.35 -8.57
CA ALA A 1 -15.31 -19.88 -7.17
C ALA A 1 -14.46 -20.76 -6.24
N GLU A 2 -14.59 -22.10 -6.31
CA GLU A 2 -13.77 -23.02 -5.48
C GLU A 2 -12.26 -22.83 -5.63
N SER A 3 -11.75 -22.83 -6.87
CA SER A 3 -10.31 -22.58 -7.12
C SER A 3 -9.84 -21.24 -6.55
N LEU A 4 -10.69 -20.21 -6.55
CA LEU A 4 -10.35 -18.89 -6.03
C LEU A 4 -10.25 -18.92 -4.50
N MET A 5 -11.13 -19.66 -3.83
CA MET A 5 -11.13 -19.83 -2.38
C MET A 5 -9.82 -20.46 -1.86
N HIS A 6 -9.18 -21.34 -2.66
CA HIS A 6 -7.86 -21.90 -2.35
C HIS A 6 -6.70 -20.92 -2.58
N GLN A 7 -6.86 -19.95 -3.48
CA GLN A 7 -5.83 -18.96 -3.77
C GLN A 7 -5.86 -17.78 -2.79
N ILE A 8 -7.02 -17.43 -2.24
CA ILE A 8 -7.13 -16.30 -1.31
C ILE A 8 -6.50 -16.71 0.04
N PRO A 9 -5.59 -15.90 0.60
CA PRO A 9 -5.03 -16.15 1.92
C PRO A 9 -6.11 -16.31 3.00
N GLN A 10 -5.83 -17.11 4.02
CA GLN A 10 -6.75 -17.21 5.15
C GLN A 10 -6.78 -15.90 5.94
N PRO A 11 -7.92 -15.55 6.58
CA PRO A 11 -7.98 -14.40 7.47
C PRO A 11 -6.88 -14.47 8.53
N ILE A 12 -6.30 -13.32 8.88
CA ILE A 12 -5.16 -13.24 9.78
C ILE A 12 -5.59 -13.75 11.17
N PRO A 13 -5.02 -14.86 11.66
CA PRO A 13 -5.40 -15.40 12.95
C PRO A 13 -4.88 -14.52 14.08
N ASN A 14 -5.64 -14.47 15.18
CA ASN A 14 -5.18 -13.96 16.47
C ASN A 14 -4.67 -12.49 16.47
N ILE A 15 -5.50 -11.56 15.97
CA ILE A 15 -5.27 -10.11 16.10
C ILE A 15 -4.84 -9.68 17.52
N PRO A 16 -5.40 -10.24 18.63
CA PRO A 16 -4.93 -9.92 19.98
C PRO A 16 -3.44 -10.22 20.21
N ALA A 17 -2.91 -11.33 19.70
CA ALA A 17 -1.48 -11.64 19.82
C ALA A 17 -0.61 -10.66 19.02
N VAL A 18 -1.09 -10.18 17.86
CA VAL A 18 -0.39 -9.14 17.09
C VAL A 18 -0.37 -7.82 17.87
N GLN A 19 -1.48 -7.45 18.51
CA GLN A 19 -1.58 -6.26 19.36
C GLN A 19 -0.64 -6.34 20.57
N GLU A 20 -0.49 -7.53 21.17
CA GLU A 20 0.42 -7.76 22.27
C GLU A 20 1.90 -7.67 21.83
N LYS A 21 2.22 -8.21 20.65
CA LYS A 21 3.57 -8.13 20.05
C LYS A 21 3.94 -6.72 19.60
N TYR A 22 2.97 -5.96 19.08
CA TYR A 22 3.13 -4.59 18.59
C TYR A 22 2.18 -3.64 19.33
N PRO A 23 2.44 -3.36 20.63
CA PRO A 23 1.60 -2.47 21.41
C PRO A 23 1.70 -1.04 20.88
N VAL A 24 0.70 -0.23 21.22
CA VAL A 24 0.74 1.21 20.94
C VAL A 24 1.84 1.83 21.80
N LEU A 25 2.94 2.23 21.16
CA LEU A 25 4.09 2.85 21.80
C LEU A 25 4.22 4.28 21.32
N TYR A 26 4.54 5.19 22.25
CA TYR A 26 4.82 6.57 21.90
C TYR A 26 6.07 6.69 21.02
N GLU A 27 7.08 5.86 21.21
CA GLU A 27 8.34 5.94 20.44
C GLU A 27 8.25 5.28 19.05
N GLU A 28 7.26 4.41 18.83
CA GLU A 28 7.14 3.63 17.59
C GLU A 28 5.70 3.66 17.06
N SER A 29 5.38 4.74 16.33
CA SER A 29 4.10 4.93 15.65
C SER A 29 3.80 3.85 14.62
N LEU A 30 4.82 3.17 14.07
CA LEU A 30 4.61 2.16 13.03
C LEU A 30 3.87 0.92 13.56
N ASN A 31 3.89 0.66 14.88
CA ASN A 31 3.07 -0.38 15.48
C ASN A 31 1.58 -0.12 15.27
N THR A 32 1.15 1.14 15.42
CA THR A 32 -0.24 1.53 15.18
C THR A 32 -0.59 1.43 13.69
N VAL A 33 0.34 1.78 12.81
CA VAL A 33 0.17 1.62 11.36
C VAL A 33 -0.04 0.15 11.01
N LEU A 34 0.85 -0.74 11.47
CA LEU A 34 0.73 -2.19 11.26
C LEU A 34 -0.62 -2.72 11.76
N MET A 35 -1.03 -2.36 12.97
CA MET A 35 -2.30 -2.84 13.52
C MET A 35 -3.52 -2.39 12.69
N GLN A 36 -3.52 -1.15 12.21
CA GLN A 36 -4.60 -0.68 11.34
C GLN A 36 -4.64 -1.44 10.01
N GLU A 37 -3.48 -1.73 9.42
CA GLU A 37 -3.36 -2.48 8.18
C GLU A 37 -3.84 -3.93 8.36
N VAL A 38 -3.40 -4.60 9.42
CA VAL A 38 -3.83 -5.97 9.78
C VAL A 38 -5.35 -6.05 9.91
N VAL A 39 -5.97 -5.13 10.63
CA VAL A 39 -7.43 -5.11 10.82
C VAL A 39 -8.16 -4.89 9.49
N ARG A 40 -7.65 -4.02 8.60
CA ARG A 40 -8.24 -3.78 7.27
C ARG A 40 -8.14 -5.01 6.38
N PHE A 41 -6.97 -5.65 6.32
CA PHE A 41 -6.76 -6.87 5.53
C PHE A 41 -7.59 -8.04 6.06
N ASP A 42 -7.62 -8.27 7.37
CA ASP A 42 -8.45 -9.32 7.98
C ASP A 42 -9.93 -9.14 7.63
N ARG A 43 -10.45 -7.91 7.75
CA ARG A 43 -11.84 -7.60 7.38
C ARG A 43 -12.13 -7.91 5.91
N LEU A 44 -11.22 -7.56 5.01
CA LEU A 44 -11.34 -7.85 3.57
C LEU A 44 -11.33 -9.36 3.32
N LEU A 45 -10.37 -10.09 3.91
CA LEU A 45 -10.26 -11.54 3.74
C LEU A 45 -11.51 -12.26 4.27
N ARG A 46 -12.01 -11.89 5.45
CA ARG A 46 -13.27 -12.45 5.99
C ARG A 46 -14.45 -12.21 5.06
N LEU A 47 -14.56 -11.01 4.48
CA LEU A 47 -15.62 -10.69 3.52
C LEU A 47 -15.52 -11.56 2.27
N ILE A 48 -14.33 -11.71 1.69
CA ILE A 48 -14.10 -12.54 0.49
C ILE A 48 -14.47 -14.00 0.78
N HIS A 49 -13.99 -14.55 1.89
CA HIS A 49 -14.28 -15.93 2.28
C HIS A 49 -15.76 -16.16 2.56
N ALA A 50 -16.45 -15.25 3.26
CA ALA A 50 -17.88 -15.36 3.54
C ALA A 50 -18.68 -15.34 2.24
N THR A 51 -18.44 -14.33 1.38
CA THR A 51 -19.19 -14.15 0.13
C THR A 51 -18.92 -15.26 -0.89
N LEU A 52 -17.70 -15.81 -0.95
CA LEU A 52 -17.41 -16.99 -1.78
C LEU A 52 -18.15 -18.23 -1.30
N LYS A 53 -18.21 -18.47 0.02
CA LYS A 53 -18.95 -19.59 0.60
C LYS A 53 -20.45 -19.47 0.35
N ASP A 54 -21.00 -18.28 0.50
CA ASP A 54 -22.42 -18.02 0.24
C ASP A 54 -22.76 -18.21 -1.25
N LEU A 55 -21.87 -17.78 -2.16
CA LEU A 55 -22.04 -18.02 -3.59
C LEU A 55 -22.05 -19.52 -3.93
N LEU A 56 -21.12 -20.31 -3.36
CA LEU A 56 -21.10 -21.76 -3.58
C LEU A 56 -22.38 -22.43 -3.09
N LYS A 57 -22.83 -22.10 -1.88
CA LYS A 57 -24.10 -22.60 -1.35
C LYS A 57 -25.31 -22.18 -2.19
N ALA A 58 -25.30 -20.97 -2.75
CA ALA A 58 -26.37 -20.51 -3.62
C ALA A 58 -26.41 -21.27 -4.95
N LEU A 59 -25.25 -21.64 -5.50
CA LEU A 59 -25.15 -22.47 -6.70
C LEU A 59 -25.64 -23.92 -6.46
N GLU A 60 -25.47 -24.42 -5.23
CA GLU A 60 -26.00 -25.73 -4.79
C GLU A 60 -27.50 -25.70 -4.43
N GLY A 61 -28.14 -24.52 -4.44
CA GLY A 61 -29.54 -24.35 -4.04
C GLY A 61 -29.77 -24.39 -2.52
N LEU A 62 -28.71 -24.34 -1.71
CA LEU A 62 -28.77 -24.31 -0.24
C LEU A 62 -29.07 -22.90 0.32
N VAL A 63 -28.79 -21.86 -0.46
CA VAL A 63 -29.03 -20.45 -0.13
C VAL A 63 -29.72 -19.78 -1.31
N VAL A 64 -30.58 -18.79 -1.05
CA VAL A 64 -31.24 -18.02 -2.11
C VAL A 64 -30.22 -17.17 -2.84
N MET A 65 -30.18 -17.26 -4.18
CA MET A 65 -29.40 -16.36 -5.02
C MET A 65 -29.93 -14.93 -4.91
N SER A 66 -29.24 -14.09 -4.16
CA SER A 66 -29.56 -12.67 -4.04
C SER A 66 -28.97 -11.87 -5.21
N ASP A 67 -29.52 -10.69 -5.49
CA ASP A 67 -28.98 -9.75 -6.49
C ASP A 67 -27.49 -9.44 -6.28
N ALA A 68 -27.04 -9.37 -5.01
CA ALA A 68 -25.63 -9.17 -4.67
C ALA A 68 -24.75 -10.37 -5.07
N LEU A 69 -25.22 -11.60 -4.84
CA LEU A 69 -24.49 -12.82 -5.22
C LEU A 69 -24.48 -13.02 -6.74
N GLU A 70 -25.56 -12.66 -7.43
CA GLU A 70 -25.65 -12.71 -8.89
C GLU A 70 -24.67 -11.71 -9.53
N LYS A 71 -24.66 -10.45 -9.09
CA LYS A 71 -23.70 -9.44 -9.54
C LYS A 71 -22.25 -9.84 -9.27
N MET A 72 -21.99 -10.46 -8.11
CA MET A 72 -20.69 -11.03 -7.80
C MET A 72 -20.32 -12.14 -8.78
N SER A 73 -21.22 -13.10 -9.03
CA SER A 73 -21.00 -14.20 -9.98
C SER A 73 -20.62 -13.69 -11.36
N ASN A 74 -21.37 -12.71 -11.87
CA ASN A 74 -21.11 -12.07 -13.16
C ASN A 74 -19.74 -11.34 -13.20
N SER A 75 -19.36 -10.67 -12.11
CA SER A 75 -18.05 -10.03 -11.99
C SER A 75 -16.92 -11.07 -12.03
N LEU A 76 -17.06 -12.17 -11.28
CA LEU A 76 -16.09 -13.25 -11.28
C LEU A 76 -15.96 -13.92 -12.65
N PHE A 77 -17.09 -14.14 -13.34
CA PHE A 77 -17.12 -14.70 -14.69
C PHE A 77 -16.39 -13.82 -15.71
N THR A 78 -16.51 -12.50 -15.58
CA THR A 78 -15.88 -11.51 -16.47
C THR A 78 -14.46 -11.10 -16.05
N ASN A 79 -13.83 -11.84 -15.12
CA ASN A 79 -12.49 -11.54 -14.59
C ASN A 79 -12.38 -10.13 -13.96
N ALA A 80 -13.49 -9.63 -13.40
CA ALA A 80 -13.57 -8.36 -12.69
C ALA A 80 -13.65 -8.59 -11.17
N VAL A 81 -13.08 -7.67 -10.39
CA VAL A 81 -13.20 -7.71 -8.92
C VAL A 81 -14.64 -7.29 -8.54
N PRO A 82 -15.40 -8.12 -7.81
CA PRO A 82 -16.74 -7.78 -7.35
C PRO A 82 -16.78 -6.44 -6.59
N ALA A 83 -17.79 -5.62 -6.87
CA ALA A 83 -17.95 -4.29 -6.28
C ALA A 83 -17.97 -4.31 -4.74
N GLN A 84 -18.58 -5.34 -4.14
CA GLN A 84 -18.61 -5.53 -2.69
C GLN A 84 -17.20 -5.70 -2.09
N TRP A 85 -16.28 -6.38 -2.80
CA TRP A 85 -14.89 -6.50 -2.37
C TRP A 85 -14.14 -5.20 -2.59
N ALA A 86 -14.27 -4.60 -3.77
CA ALA A 86 -13.61 -3.34 -4.12
C ALA A 86 -13.97 -2.21 -3.12
N SER A 87 -15.21 -2.15 -2.63
CA SER A 87 -15.65 -1.16 -1.64
C SER A 87 -14.96 -1.28 -0.27
N LYS A 88 -14.38 -2.46 0.03
CA LYS A 88 -13.65 -2.79 1.26
C LYS A 88 -12.21 -3.20 0.95
N ALA A 89 -11.70 -2.86 -0.22
CA ALA A 89 -10.33 -3.12 -0.62
C ALA A 89 -9.56 -1.81 -0.80
N TYR A 90 -8.25 -1.96 -0.99
CA TYR A 90 -7.38 -0.90 -1.47
C TYR A 90 -7.73 -0.54 -2.92
N PRO A 91 -7.53 0.72 -3.34
CA PRO A 91 -7.75 1.13 -4.73
C PRO A 91 -6.92 0.29 -5.71
N SER A 92 -7.56 -0.28 -6.72
CA SER A 92 -6.90 -1.10 -7.74
C SER A 92 -7.66 -1.03 -9.07
N LEU A 93 -6.91 -1.06 -10.16
CA LEU A 93 -7.44 -1.19 -11.53
C LEU A 93 -7.11 -2.58 -12.13
N LYS A 94 -6.53 -3.48 -11.34
CA LYS A 94 -6.13 -4.82 -11.80
C LYS A 94 -7.36 -5.70 -12.06
N PRO A 95 -7.36 -6.53 -13.12
CA PRO A 95 -8.36 -7.58 -13.28
C PRO A 95 -8.25 -8.60 -12.14
N LEU A 96 -9.30 -9.40 -11.94
CA LEU A 96 -9.42 -10.31 -10.79
C LEU A 96 -8.19 -11.21 -10.61
N GLY A 97 -7.73 -11.90 -11.67
CA GLY A 97 -6.56 -12.77 -11.58
C GLY A 97 -5.31 -12.06 -11.04
N SER A 98 -4.96 -10.90 -11.62
CA SER A 98 -3.80 -10.11 -11.16
C SER A 98 -4.04 -9.46 -9.79
N TRP A 99 -5.28 -9.14 -9.45
CA TRP A 99 -5.64 -8.59 -8.14
C TRP A 99 -5.47 -9.61 -7.03
N VAL A 100 -5.79 -10.89 -7.27
CA VAL A 100 -5.59 -11.98 -6.30
C VAL A 100 -4.10 -12.19 -6.00
N VAL A 101 -3.25 -12.19 -7.03
CA VAL A 101 -1.80 -12.28 -6.85
C VAL A 101 -1.26 -11.08 -6.06
N ASP A 102 -1.74 -9.89 -6.38
CA ASP A 102 -1.38 -8.66 -5.66
C ASP A 102 -1.82 -8.71 -4.18
N LEU A 103 -3.02 -9.22 -3.91
CA LEU A 103 -3.52 -9.45 -2.55
C LEU A 103 -2.64 -10.43 -1.79
N GLN A 104 -2.26 -11.56 -2.39
CA GLN A 104 -1.36 -12.53 -1.76
C GLN A 104 -0.01 -11.89 -1.37
N GLN A 105 0.57 -11.11 -2.27
CA GLN A 105 1.83 -10.40 -2.01
C GLN A 105 1.69 -9.40 -0.86
N ARG A 106 0.57 -8.68 -0.77
CA ARG A 106 0.32 -7.73 0.34
C ARG A 106 0.17 -8.44 1.68
N ILE A 107 -0.59 -9.54 1.71
CA ILE A 107 -0.73 -10.33 2.93
C ILE A 107 0.62 -10.90 3.35
N HIS A 108 1.43 -11.39 2.41
CA HIS A 108 2.78 -11.86 2.70
C HIS A 108 3.67 -10.74 3.26
N PHE A 109 3.65 -9.54 2.67
CA PHE A 109 4.39 -8.39 3.18
C PHE A 109 4.01 -8.03 4.63
N ILE A 110 2.72 -8.02 4.94
CA ILE A 110 2.24 -7.74 6.31
C ILE A 110 2.61 -8.89 7.25
N GLN A 111 2.49 -10.14 6.81
CA GLN A 111 2.84 -11.31 7.61
C GLN A 111 4.34 -11.34 7.94
N ASP A 112 5.20 -11.04 6.97
CA ASP A 112 6.65 -10.94 7.17
C ASP A 112 7.00 -9.85 8.18
N TRP A 113 6.28 -8.72 8.17
CA TRP A 113 6.45 -7.69 9.19
C TRP A 113 6.00 -8.21 10.57
N ILE A 114 4.84 -8.87 10.66
CA ILE A 114 4.37 -9.46 11.92
C ILE A 114 5.38 -10.47 12.48
N ASP A 115 5.98 -11.30 11.63
CA ASP A 115 6.84 -12.40 12.07
C ASP A 115 8.25 -11.91 12.39
N ASN A 116 8.86 -11.14 11.49
CA ASN A 116 10.27 -10.78 11.52
C ASN A 116 10.56 -9.37 12.06
N GLY A 117 9.54 -8.56 12.34
CA GLY A 117 9.71 -7.18 12.80
C GLY A 117 9.70 -6.15 11.67
N ILE A 118 10.04 -4.91 12.01
CA ILE A 118 9.93 -3.75 11.11
C ILE A 118 10.87 -3.93 9.90
N PRO A 119 10.34 -3.92 8.65
CA PRO A 119 11.15 -4.08 7.45
C PRO A 119 12.22 -2.99 7.29
N PRO A 120 13.41 -3.31 6.73
CA PRO A 120 14.41 -2.30 6.37
C PRO A 120 13.98 -1.46 5.15
N CYS A 121 13.09 -2.00 4.31
CA CYS A 121 12.57 -1.36 3.12
C CYS A 121 11.09 -1.73 2.94
N PHE A 122 10.22 -0.74 2.78
CA PHE A 122 8.77 -0.92 2.78
C PHE A 122 8.18 -0.91 1.37
N TRP A 123 7.25 -1.83 1.10
CA TRP A 123 6.51 -1.83 -0.16
C TRP A 123 5.39 -0.78 -0.09
N ILE A 124 5.64 0.45 -0.56
CA ILE A 124 4.69 1.56 -0.34
C ILE A 124 3.35 1.31 -1.03
N SER A 125 3.36 0.73 -2.23
CA SER A 125 2.14 0.38 -2.95
C SER A 125 1.42 -0.81 -2.31
N GLY A 126 2.06 -1.55 -1.40
CA GLY A 126 1.51 -2.71 -0.69
C GLY A 126 0.58 -2.34 0.47
N PHE A 127 0.70 -1.11 0.99
CA PHE A 127 -0.20 -0.61 2.03
C PHE A 127 -1.63 -0.41 1.52
N TYR A 128 -2.57 -0.69 2.41
CA TYR A 128 -3.96 -0.29 2.31
C TYR A 128 -4.10 1.22 2.48
N PHE A 129 -3.43 1.82 3.49
CA PHE A 129 -3.44 3.26 3.73
C PHE A 129 -2.01 3.84 3.91
N PRO A 130 -1.27 4.08 2.81
CA PRO A 130 0.12 4.56 2.86
C PRO A 130 0.30 5.92 3.53
N GLN A 131 -0.73 6.78 3.56
CA GLN A 131 -0.62 8.07 4.27
C GLN A 131 -0.37 7.89 5.78
N ALA A 132 -1.02 6.92 6.43
CA ALA A 132 -0.76 6.66 7.84
C ALA A 132 0.69 6.20 8.08
N PHE A 133 1.26 5.44 7.14
CA PHE A 133 2.67 5.06 7.18
C PHE A 133 3.58 6.28 7.11
N LEU A 134 3.37 7.16 6.12
CA LEU A 134 4.15 8.40 5.96
C LEU A 134 4.07 9.29 7.21
N THR A 135 2.85 9.55 7.70
CA THR A 135 2.68 10.31 8.93
C THR A 135 3.31 9.61 10.14
N GLY A 136 3.24 8.28 10.24
CA GLY A 136 3.88 7.51 11.30
C GLY A 136 5.41 7.66 11.30
N CYS A 137 6.03 7.68 10.13
CA CYS A 137 7.47 7.95 10.00
C CYS A 137 7.84 9.37 10.45
N LEU A 138 7.07 10.38 10.04
CA LEU A 138 7.28 11.76 10.50
C LEU A 138 7.09 11.89 12.02
N GLN A 139 6.09 11.21 12.60
CA GLN A 139 5.86 11.17 14.04
C GLN A 139 7.05 10.57 14.80
N ASN A 140 7.60 9.46 14.33
CA ASN A 140 8.78 8.85 14.97
C ASN A 140 9.95 9.83 15.00
N TYR A 141 10.22 10.51 13.87
CA TYR A 141 11.28 11.49 13.78
C TYR A 141 11.00 12.71 14.69
N ALA A 142 9.79 13.27 14.63
CA ALA A 142 9.36 14.38 15.47
C ALA A 142 9.54 14.10 16.96
N ARG A 143 9.20 12.89 17.40
CA ARG A 143 9.33 12.45 18.79
C ARG A 143 10.78 12.19 19.18
N LYS A 144 11.57 11.54 18.31
CA LYS A 144 13.01 11.27 18.54
C LYS A 144 13.79 12.57 18.73
N TYR A 145 13.52 13.60 17.92
CA TYR A 145 14.24 14.87 17.95
C TYR A 145 13.53 15.99 18.72
N VAL A 146 12.35 15.72 19.27
CA VAL A 146 11.53 16.69 20.02
C VAL A 146 11.29 17.98 19.21
N VAL A 147 10.82 17.81 17.98
CA VAL A 147 10.47 18.90 17.05
C VAL A 147 9.01 18.83 16.66
N ALA A 148 8.43 19.96 16.24
CA ALA A 148 7.05 19.99 15.78
C ALA A 148 6.88 19.20 14.47
N ILE A 149 5.86 18.35 14.38
CA ILE A 149 5.60 17.56 13.16
C ILE A 149 5.37 18.46 11.94
N ASP A 150 4.74 19.62 12.15
CA ASP A 150 4.41 20.56 11.07
C ASP A 150 5.64 21.27 10.48
N SER A 151 6.79 21.25 11.17
CA SER A 151 8.05 21.80 10.65
C SER A 151 8.88 20.78 9.87
N ILE A 152 8.38 19.54 9.72
CA ILE A 152 9.12 18.43 9.12
C ILE A 152 8.51 18.12 7.75
N ASN A 153 9.39 18.03 6.75
CA ASN A 153 9.06 17.56 5.41
C ASN A 153 10.02 16.43 5.03
N TYR A 154 9.75 15.76 3.92
CA TYR A 154 10.64 14.72 3.40
C TYR A 154 11.64 15.31 2.41
N GLY A 155 12.92 15.04 2.64
CA GLY A 155 13.93 14.92 1.60
C GLY A 155 13.88 13.53 0.98
N PHE A 156 14.33 13.42 -0.28
CA PHE A 156 14.28 12.19 -1.05
C PHE A 156 15.64 11.85 -1.64
N GLU A 157 16.11 10.63 -1.38
CA GLU A 157 17.32 10.09 -2.01
C GLU A 157 17.02 8.77 -2.71
N VAL A 158 17.22 8.72 -4.03
CA VAL A 158 17.06 7.49 -4.80
C VAL A 158 18.28 6.59 -4.53
N LEU A 159 18.04 5.37 -4.07
CA LEU A 159 19.08 4.41 -3.76
C LEU A 159 19.37 3.50 -4.95
N ARG A 160 20.62 3.07 -5.06
CA ARG A 160 21.05 2.08 -6.08
C ARG A 160 20.58 0.67 -5.74
N GLU A 161 20.51 0.35 -4.45
CA GLU A 161 20.17 -0.97 -3.93
C GLU A 161 19.25 -0.83 -2.72
N ARG A 162 18.47 -1.89 -2.45
CA ARG A 162 17.59 -1.93 -1.27
C ARG A 162 18.44 -2.15 -0.01
N PRO A 163 18.22 -1.39 1.07
CA PRO A 163 18.98 -1.58 2.29
C PRO A 163 18.62 -2.90 2.96
N THR A 164 19.61 -3.54 3.58
CA THR A 164 19.43 -4.76 4.39
C THR A 164 19.15 -4.44 5.86
N LYS A 165 19.45 -3.21 6.30
CA LYS A 165 19.23 -2.71 7.66
C LYS A 165 18.34 -1.49 7.62
N ARG A 166 17.50 -1.33 8.65
CA ARG A 166 16.66 -0.13 8.83
C ARG A 166 17.58 1.10 8.95
N PRO A 167 17.32 2.19 8.21
CA PRO A 167 18.04 3.44 8.42
C PRO A 167 17.75 3.99 9.83
N GLU A 168 18.69 4.76 10.37
CA GLU A 168 18.53 5.37 11.70
C GLU A 168 17.37 6.39 11.70
N ASP A 169 17.25 7.15 10.62
CA ASP A 169 16.19 8.13 10.40
C ASP A 169 15.46 7.89 9.09
N GLY A 170 14.17 8.21 9.11
CA GLY A 170 13.30 8.03 7.96
C GLY A 170 12.98 6.58 7.64
N CYS A 171 12.61 6.35 6.40
CA CYS A 171 12.26 5.02 5.91
C CYS A 171 12.61 4.89 4.43
N VAL A 172 12.95 3.68 3.99
CA VAL A 172 13.17 3.41 2.57
C VAL A 172 11.95 2.72 2.01
N VAL A 173 11.47 3.19 0.85
CA VAL A 173 10.30 2.64 0.17
C VAL A 173 10.64 2.11 -1.21
N TYR A 174 9.89 1.11 -1.67
CA TYR A 174 9.92 0.59 -3.04
C TYR A 174 8.50 0.31 -3.55
N GLY A 175 8.38 -0.01 -4.84
CA GLY A 175 7.09 -0.27 -5.50
C GLY A 175 6.43 0.99 -6.06
N LEU A 176 7.23 2.03 -6.31
CA LEU A 176 6.82 3.20 -7.07
C LEU A 176 7.03 2.94 -8.56
N PHE A 177 6.18 3.52 -9.39
CA PHE A 177 6.27 3.45 -10.84
C PHE A 177 6.30 4.85 -11.43
N LEU A 178 7.15 5.05 -12.43
CA LEU A 178 7.21 6.28 -13.21
C LEU A 178 6.40 6.12 -14.49
N GLU A 179 5.66 7.16 -14.86
CA GLU A 179 4.93 7.26 -16.12
C GLU A 179 5.45 8.47 -16.89
N GLY A 180 5.75 8.29 -18.18
CA GLY A 180 6.33 9.33 -19.03
C GLY A 180 7.83 9.60 -18.80
N ALA A 181 8.46 8.92 -17.84
CA ALA A 181 9.90 8.94 -17.63
C ALA A 181 10.40 7.58 -17.13
N ARG A 182 11.72 7.42 -17.13
CA ARG A 182 12.42 6.30 -16.49
C ARG A 182 13.62 6.77 -15.69
N TRP A 183 13.91 6.06 -14.61
CA TRP A 183 15.16 6.25 -13.90
C TRP A 183 16.32 5.58 -14.65
N SER A 184 17.43 6.29 -14.81
CA SER A 184 18.66 5.74 -15.41
C SER A 184 19.66 5.38 -14.32
N PRO A 185 19.91 4.09 -14.02
CA PRO A 185 20.83 3.68 -12.96
C PRO A 185 22.26 4.21 -13.14
N ASN A 186 22.73 4.27 -14.39
CA ASN A 186 24.09 4.72 -14.71
C ASN A 186 24.28 6.23 -14.53
N ARG A 187 23.24 7.02 -14.83
CA ARG A 187 23.28 8.49 -14.76
C ARG A 187 22.73 9.03 -13.44
N HIS A 188 22.05 8.18 -12.68
CA HIS A 188 21.41 8.51 -11.42
C HIS A 188 20.44 9.70 -11.53
N CYS A 189 19.68 9.73 -12.62
CA CYS A 189 18.74 10.80 -12.92
C CYS A 189 17.54 10.27 -13.73
N LEU A 190 16.48 11.07 -13.79
CA LEU A 190 15.36 10.84 -14.71
C LEU A 190 15.82 11.00 -16.17
N THR A 191 15.27 10.16 -17.03
CA THR A 191 15.50 10.16 -18.47
C THR A 191 14.20 9.79 -19.20
N GLU A 192 14.14 10.07 -20.50
CA GLU A 192 13.00 9.70 -21.34
C GLU A 192 12.71 8.20 -21.30
N SER A 193 11.42 7.85 -21.24
CA SER A 193 10.95 6.47 -21.37
C SER A 193 11.35 5.86 -22.71
N ARG A 194 11.49 4.53 -22.76
CA ARG A 194 11.75 3.83 -24.02
C ARG A 194 10.48 3.78 -24.87
N ALA A 195 10.64 3.61 -26.18
CA ALA A 195 9.50 3.44 -27.06
C ALA A 195 8.64 2.24 -26.62
N LYS A 196 7.32 2.45 -26.48
CA LYS A 196 6.32 1.47 -26.04
C LYS A 196 6.44 1.04 -24.57
N GLU A 197 7.19 1.76 -23.75
CA GLU A 197 7.30 1.56 -22.30
C GLU A 197 6.39 2.58 -21.58
N LEU A 198 5.18 2.16 -21.19
CA LEU A 198 4.19 3.04 -20.56
C LEU A 198 4.58 3.41 -19.13
N TYR A 199 5.13 2.45 -18.39
CA TYR A 199 5.52 2.60 -16.99
C TYR A 199 6.87 1.91 -16.75
N THR A 200 7.67 2.49 -15.85
CA THR A 200 8.93 1.90 -15.40
C THR A 200 8.96 1.82 -13.87
N GLU A 201 9.61 0.79 -13.33
CA GLU A 201 9.79 0.69 -11.88
C GLU A 201 10.82 1.74 -11.43
N MET A 202 10.47 2.50 -10.39
CA MET A 202 11.38 3.41 -9.72
C MET A 202 12.26 2.60 -8.74
N PRO A 203 13.57 2.88 -8.63
CA PRO A 203 14.38 2.29 -7.58
C PRO A 203 13.86 2.62 -6.19
N ALA A 204 14.43 1.96 -5.17
CA ALA A 204 14.11 2.28 -3.79
C ALA A 204 14.45 3.74 -3.48
N VAL A 205 13.58 4.43 -2.76
CA VAL A 205 13.80 5.82 -2.36
C VAL A 205 13.83 5.91 -0.85
N TRP A 206 14.86 6.56 -0.33
CA TRP A 206 14.94 6.93 1.07
C TRP A 206 14.13 8.20 1.29
N LEU A 207 13.09 8.09 2.10
CA LEU A 207 12.30 9.20 2.61
C LEU A 207 12.96 9.67 3.91
N LEU A 208 13.71 10.76 3.85
CA LEU A 208 14.45 11.31 4.97
C LEU A 208 13.67 12.51 5.56
N PRO A 209 13.16 12.43 6.79
CA PRO A 209 12.53 13.58 7.43
C PRO A 209 13.57 14.66 7.74
N GLU A 210 13.26 15.90 7.36
CA GLU A 210 14.12 17.06 7.52
C GLU A 210 13.32 18.24 8.10
N VAL A 211 13.92 18.99 9.03
CA VAL A 211 13.29 20.19 9.61
C VAL A 211 13.58 21.38 8.69
N GLY A 212 12.53 22.06 8.24
CA GLY A 212 12.68 23.21 7.34
C GLY A 212 13.24 22.86 5.97
N HIS A 213 12.88 21.69 5.43
CA HIS A 213 13.30 21.26 4.09
C HIS A 213 12.97 22.34 3.04
N GLU A 214 13.99 22.76 2.30
CA GLU A 214 13.86 23.63 1.14
C GLU A 214 14.16 22.84 -0.13
N VAL A 215 13.21 22.85 -1.07
CA VAL A 215 13.40 22.21 -2.37
C VAL A 215 14.49 22.95 -3.12
N ALA A 216 15.47 22.20 -3.65
CA ALA A 216 16.58 22.79 -4.38
C ALA A 216 16.08 23.62 -5.56
N ALA A 217 16.60 24.84 -5.71
CA ALA A 217 16.15 25.79 -6.73
C ALA A 217 16.36 25.34 -8.20
N SER A 218 17.19 24.31 -8.43
CA SER A 218 17.43 23.76 -9.77
C SER A 218 17.88 22.31 -9.72
N GLY A 219 17.66 21.56 -10.80
CA GLY A 219 18.11 20.17 -10.95
C GLY A 219 17.22 19.13 -10.27
N VAL A 220 16.14 19.56 -9.62
CA VAL A 220 15.10 18.70 -9.03
C VAL A 220 13.80 18.88 -9.82
N TYR A 221 13.09 17.78 -10.02
CA TYR A 221 11.76 17.77 -10.61
C TYR A 221 10.78 17.28 -9.56
N GLU A 222 9.86 18.16 -9.15
CA GLU A 222 8.79 17.84 -8.21
C GLU A 222 7.73 16.97 -8.90
N SER A 223 7.80 15.66 -8.66
CA SER A 223 6.91 14.66 -9.24
C SER A 223 5.81 14.27 -8.24
N PRO A 224 4.53 14.48 -8.57
CA PRO A 224 3.43 14.05 -7.72
C PRO A 224 3.30 12.52 -7.71
N VAL A 225 3.05 11.95 -6.54
CA VAL A 225 2.86 10.50 -6.33
C VAL A 225 1.39 10.20 -6.04
N TYR A 226 0.85 9.21 -6.76
CA TYR A 226 -0.54 8.77 -6.64
C TYR A 226 -0.63 7.27 -6.32
N LYS A 227 -1.74 6.84 -5.69
CA LYS A 227 -2.04 5.43 -5.42
C LYS A 227 -2.40 4.66 -6.69
N THR A 228 -3.11 5.29 -7.62
CA THR A 228 -3.58 4.68 -8.86
C THR A 228 -3.45 5.63 -10.06
N LEU A 229 -3.43 5.05 -11.25
CA LEU A 229 -3.32 5.77 -12.52
C LEU A 229 -4.49 6.70 -12.83
N VAL A 230 -5.62 6.58 -12.12
CA VAL A 230 -6.76 7.50 -12.31
C VAL A 230 -6.37 8.93 -11.93
N ARG A 231 -5.40 9.10 -11.01
CA ARG A 231 -4.92 10.40 -10.49
C ARG A 231 -6.05 11.34 -10.04
N ALA A 232 -7.22 10.76 -9.74
CA ALA A 232 -8.41 11.45 -9.28
C ALA A 232 -9.06 10.62 -8.17
N GLY A 233 -9.89 11.29 -7.39
CA GLY A 233 -10.56 10.77 -6.20
C GLY A 233 -11.34 11.87 -5.51
N THR A 234 -12.01 11.54 -4.40
CA THR A 234 -12.69 12.54 -3.57
C THR A 234 -11.67 13.48 -2.90
N LEU A 235 -12.06 14.73 -2.66
CA LEU A 235 -11.26 15.70 -1.92
C LEU A 235 -11.16 15.28 -0.44
N SER A 236 -9.95 15.23 0.10
CA SER A 236 -9.68 15.09 1.54
C SER A 236 -9.89 16.43 2.26
N THR A 237 -9.86 16.40 3.60
CA THR A 237 -9.86 17.60 4.45
C THR A 237 -8.66 18.52 4.20
N THR A 238 -7.60 18.01 3.58
CA THR A 238 -6.41 18.79 3.18
C THR A 238 -6.52 19.41 1.78
N GLY A 239 -7.66 19.26 1.09
CA GLY A 239 -7.87 19.82 -0.24
C GLY A 239 -7.21 19.03 -1.38
N HIS A 240 -6.58 17.90 -1.09
CA HIS A 240 -5.97 17.01 -2.09
C HIS A 240 -6.87 15.81 -2.41
N SER A 241 -6.65 15.17 -3.56
CA SER A 241 -7.35 13.93 -3.90
C SER A 241 -6.98 12.81 -2.91
N THR A 242 -7.93 11.95 -2.52
CA THR A 242 -7.67 10.72 -1.76
C THR A 242 -6.68 9.76 -2.43
N ASN A 243 -6.42 9.97 -3.73
CA ASN A 243 -5.46 9.25 -4.54
C ASN A 243 -4.03 9.84 -4.44
N TYR A 244 -3.89 11.12 -4.09
CA TYR A 244 -2.60 11.78 -3.91
C TYR A 244 -1.93 11.34 -2.60
N LEU A 245 -0.61 11.12 -2.66
CA LEU A 245 0.21 10.75 -1.49
C LEU A 245 1.09 11.91 -1.04
N LEU A 246 2.04 12.31 -1.88
CA LEU A 246 3.00 13.39 -1.66
C LEU A 246 3.62 13.81 -3.00
N THR A 247 4.45 14.85 -2.97
CA THR A 247 5.31 15.23 -4.08
C THR A 247 6.75 14.88 -3.72
N MET A 248 7.45 14.21 -4.65
CA MET A 248 8.83 13.75 -4.52
C MET A 248 9.77 14.51 -5.44
#